data_AF-A0A1Q6YX70-F1
#
_entry.id   AF-A0A1Q6YX70-F1
#
_cell.length_a   1.000
_cell.length_b   1.000
_cell.length_c   1.000
_cell.angle_alpha   90.00
_cell.angle_beta   90.00
_cell.angle_gamma   90.00
#
_symmetry.space_group_name_H-M   'P 1'
#
loop_
_entity.id
_entity.type
_entity.pdbx_description
1 polymer ?
#
loop_
_entity_poly.entity_id
_entity_poly.type
_entity_poly.pdbx_seq_one_letter_code
_entity_poly.pdbx_strand_id
1 'polypeptide(L)'
;MDHIVTSPTSPVPVVVERWLSRSRYLRWIDAGIAWLILAVLAASVLPRSSVGSVALASAVVLVLATMVPALRIRWRPVSGWISLAVSRPLRPGDRAWFVRDGRADPVLITACHGLRLSIALPNRGEAETISVRRTRVLLVPF
;
A
#
# COMPACT_ATOMS: atom_id res chain seq x y z
N MET A 1 9.24 -39.04 19.60
CA MET A 1 8.74 -38.44 18.34
C MET A 1 7.89 -37.27 18.75
N ASP A 2 8.49 -36.08 18.80
CA ASP A 2 7.83 -34.88 19.30
C ASP A 2 6.90 -34.34 18.19
N HIS A 3 5.60 -34.29 18.50
CA HIS A 3 4.63 -33.61 17.66
C HIS A 3 4.87 -32.11 17.77
N ILE A 4 5.41 -31.49 16.70
CA ILE A 4 5.41 -30.04 16.54
C ILE A 4 3.94 -29.62 16.37
N VAL A 5 3.27 -29.30 17.47
CA VAL A 5 1.98 -28.61 17.46
C VAL A 5 2.27 -27.17 17.03
N THR A 6 2.12 -26.88 15.74
CA THR A 6 2.07 -25.50 15.25
C THR A 6 0.82 -24.86 15.84
N SER A 7 0.99 -24.14 16.95
CA SER A 7 -0.05 -23.34 17.59
C SER A 7 -0.69 -22.42 16.53
N PRO A 8 -2.04 -22.32 16.46
CA PRO A 8 -2.69 -21.53 15.43
C PRO A 8 -2.23 -20.08 15.59
N THR A 9 -1.58 -19.56 14.55
CA THR A 9 -1.27 -18.14 14.41
C THR A 9 -2.49 -17.35 14.84
N SER A 10 -2.35 -16.58 15.92
CA SER A 10 -3.43 -15.76 16.50
C SER A 10 -4.23 -15.11 15.37
N PRO A 11 -5.56 -15.25 15.34
CA PRO A 11 -6.36 -14.83 14.20
C PRO A 11 -6.11 -13.35 13.95
N VAL A 12 -5.71 -13.02 12.72
CA VAL A 12 -5.54 -11.63 12.29
C VAL A 12 -6.85 -10.91 12.61
N PRO A 13 -6.82 -9.79 13.36
CA PRO A 13 -8.04 -9.11 13.76
C PRO A 13 -8.90 -8.77 12.54
N VAL A 14 -10.22 -8.94 12.63
CA VAL A 14 -11.18 -8.68 11.52
C VAL A 14 -11.00 -7.29 10.90
N VAL A 15 -10.58 -6.31 11.72
CA VAL A 15 -10.23 -4.96 11.25
C VAL A 15 -9.08 -4.99 10.23
N VAL A 16 -8.04 -5.76 10.50
CA VAL A 16 -6.85 -5.92 9.63
C VAL A 16 -7.22 -6.68 8.35
N GLU A 17 -8.08 -7.68 8.43
CA GLU A 17 -8.59 -8.42 7.26
C GLU A 17 -9.41 -7.50 6.32
N ARG A 18 -10.25 -6.62 6.86
CA ARG A 18 -10.92 -5.58 6.08
C ARG A 18 -9.94 -4.59 5.45
N TRP A 19 -8.82 -4.31 6.09
CA TRP A 19 -7.78 -3.44 5.54
C TRP A 19 -6.96 -4.13 4.46
N LEU A 20 -6.73 -5.44 4.57
CA LEU A 20 -6.13 -6.27 3.52
C LEU A 20 -6.96 -6.18 2.23
N SER A 21 -8.27 -6.39 2.30
CA SER A 21 -9.17 -6.28 1.14
C SER A 21 -9.25 -4.84 0.60
N ARG A 22 -9.39 -3.84 1.49
CA ARG A 22 -9.40 -2.42 1.08
C ARG A 22 -8.10 -2.00 0.41
N SER A 23 -6.95 -2.46 0.88
CA SER A 23 -5.64 -2.07 0.31
C SER A 23 -5.53 -2.44 -1.18
N ARG A 24 -6.13 -3.57 -1.58
CA ARG A 24 -6.21 -3.99 -2.98
C ARG A 24 -7.11 -3.05 -3.78
N TYR A 25 -8.27 -2.70 -3.23
CA TYR A 25 -9.21 -1.77 -3.88
C TYR A 25 -8.59 -0.38 -4.07
N LEU A 26 -7.84 0.13 -3.07
CA LEU A 26 -7.15 1.42 -3.18
C LEU A 26 -6.12 1.46 -4.31
N ARG A 27 -5.42 0.35 -4.56
CA ARG A 27 -4.51 0.25 -5.71
C ARG A 27 -5.25 0.25 -7.05
N TRP A 28 -6.40 -0.41 -7.11
CA TRP A 28 -7.26 -0.35 -8.29
C TRP A 28 -7.77 1.07 -8.55
N ILE A 29 -8.14 1.83 -7.52
CA ILE A 29 -8.51 3.25 -7.65
C ILE A 29 -7.33 4.05 -8.19
N ASP A 30 -6.14 3.94 -7.60
CA ASP A 30 -4.96 4.68 -8.05
C ASP A 30 -4.62 4.36 -9.53
N ALA A 31 -4.76 3.09 -9.93
CA ALA A 31 -4.58 2.65 -11.31
C ALA A 31 -5.67 3.20 -12.24
N GLY A 32 -6.93 3.20 -11.81
CA GLY A 32 -8.05 3.78 -12.57
C GLY A 32 -7.88 5.28 -12.78
N ILE A 33 -7.44 6.01 -11.76
CA ILE A 33 -7.13 7.45 -11.86
C ILE A 33 -5.99 7.68 -12.85
N ALA A 34 -4.91 6.89 -12.76
CA ALA A 34 -3.79 6.98 -13.70
C ALA A 34 -4.24 6.73 -15.14
N TRP A 35 -5.07 5.70 -15.34
CA TRP A 35 -5.62 5.37 -16.65
C TRP A 35 -6.48 6.50 -17.22
N LEU A 36 -7.36 7.08 -16.42
CA LEU A 36 -8.21 8.20 -16.83
C LEU A 36 -7.37 9.42 -17.23
N ILE A 37 -6.34 9.76 -16.45
CA ILE A 37 -5.45 10.88 -16.79
C ILE A 37 -4.73 10.62 -18.12
N LEU A 38 -4.22 9.40 -18.33
CA LEU A 38 -3.58 9.02 -19.59
C LEU A 38 -4.57 9.07 -20.76
N ALA A 39 -5.80 8.59 -20.58
CA ALA A 39 -6.84 8.64 -21.61
C ALA A 39 -7.22 10.07 -21.98
N VAL A 40 -7.36 10.97 -21.00
CA VAL A 40 -7.64 12.40 -21.24
C VAL A 40 -6.47 13.08 -21.97
N LEU A 41 -5.22 12.82 -21.56
CA LEU A 41 -4.03 13.34 -22.26
C LEU A 41 -3.91 12.78 -23.68
N ALA A 42 -4.19 11.50 -23.88
CA ALA A 42 -4.12 10.88 -25.19
C ALA A 42 -5.24 11.41 -26.11
N ALA A 43 -6.44 11.63 -25.58
CA ALA A 43 -7.55 12.24 -26.32
C ALA A 43 -7.26 13.69 -26.73
N SER A 44 -6.55 14.47 -25.89
CA SER A 44 -6.20 15.85 -26.23
C SER A 44 -5.12 15.94 -27.31
N VAL A 45 -4.23 14.95 -27.41
CA VAL A 45 -3.17 14.89 -28.43
C VAL A 45 -3.65 14.21 -29.72
N LEU A 46 -4.57 13.24 -29.64
CA LEU A 46 -5.12 12.50 -30.78
C LEU A 46 -6.64 12.69 -30.92
N PRO A 47 -7.12 13.90 -31.28
CA PRO A 47 -8.56 14.21 -31.31
C PRO A 47 -9.33 13.49 -32.41
N ARG A 48 -8.65 12.90 -33.41
CA ARG A 48 -9.27 12.17 -34.53
C ARG A 48 -9.35 10.66 -34.30
N SER A 49 -8.78 10.16 -33.20
CA SER A 49 -8.78 8.73 -32.90
C SER A 49 -10.10 8.30 -32.23
N SER A 50 -10.49 7.04 -32.46
CA SER A 50 -11.66 6.48 -31.77
C SER A 50 -11.42 6.42 -30.27
N VAL A 51 -12.47 6.62 -29.46
CA VAL A 51 -12.41 6.54 -27.99
C VAL A 51 -11.84 5.18 -27.54
N GLY A 52 -12.22 4.10 -28.23
CA GLY A 52 -11.70 2.76 -27.95
C GLY A 52 -10.19 2.63 -28.16
N SER A 53 -9.65 3.20 -29.25
CA SER A 53 -8.21 3.19 -29.51
C SER A 53 -7.43 4.00 -28.47
N VAL A 54 -7.95 5.16 -28.06
CA VAL A 54 -7.34 6.01 -27.03
C VAL A 54 -7.33 5.30 -25.67
N ALA A 55 -8.45 4.69 -25.30
CA ALA A 55 -8.60 3.92 -24.06
C ALA A 55 -7.61 2.74 -24.00
N LEU A 56 -7.51 1.98 -25.10
CA LEU A 56 -6.60 0.83 -25.22
C LEU A 56 -5.13 1.29 -25.18
N ALA A 57 -4.75 2.30 -25.96
CA ALA A 57 -3.39 2.83 -25.97
C ALA A 57 -2.98 3.33 -24.57
N SER A 58 -3.88 4.03 -23.88
CA SER A 58 -3.66 4.51 -22.52
C SER A 58 -3.52 3.38 -21.51
N ALA A 59 -4.26 2.28 -21.69
CA ALA A 59 -4.09 1.08 -20.88
C ALA A 59 -2.73 0.42 -21.11
N VAL A 60 -2.27 0.33 -22.37
CA VAL A 60 -0.94 -0.19 -22.70
C VAL A 60 0.16 0.67 -22.07
N VAL A 61 0.07 1.99 -22.21
CA VAL A 61 1.00 2.94 -21.58
C VAL A 61 0.97 2.80 -20.06
N LEU A 62 -0.20 2.62 -19.45
CA LEU A 62 -0.31 2.38 -18.02
C LEU A 62 0.40 1.08 -17.61
N VAL A 63 0.21 -0.02 -18.35
CA VAL A 63 0.90 -1.29 -18.07
C VAL A 63 2.42 -1.08 -18.13
N LEU A 64 2.93 -0.41 -19.16
CA LEU A 64 4.35 -0.05 -19.26
C LEU A 64 4.81 0.82 -18.09
N ALA A 65 4.02 1.82 -17.70
CA ALA A 65 4.29 2.69 -16.57
C ALA A 65 4.37 1.92 -15.23
N THR A 66 3.57 0.86 -15.04
CA THR A 66 3.65 0.01 -13.83
C THR A 66 4.95 -0.78 -13.71
N MET A 67 5.65 -1.00 -14.83
CA MET A 67 6.98 -1.64 -14.86
C MET A 67 8.08 -0.69 -14.37
N VAL A 68 7.83 0.62 -14.31
CA VAL A 68 8.78 1.61 -13.82
C VAL A 68 8.63 1.77 -12.30
N PRO A 69 9.55 1.22 -11.47
CA PRO A 69 9.38 1.21 -10.02
C PRO A 69 9.30 2.61 -9.42
N ALA A 70 10.07 3.55 -9.98
CA ALA A 70 10.10 4.94 -9.55
C ALA A 70 8.73 5.62 -9.69
N LEU A 71 7.98 5.30 -10.75
CA LEU A 71 6.66 5.87 -11.01
C LEU A 71 5.62 5.22 -10.09
N ARG A 72 5.64 3.89 -9.98
CA ARG A 72 4.78 3.10 -9.08
C ARG A 72 4.89 3.50 -7.61
N ILE A 73 6.08 3.93 -7.17
CA ILE A 73 6.32 4.32 -5.77
C ILE A 73 5.85 5.75 -5.49
N ARG A 74 5.86 6.64 -6.49
CA ARG A 74 5.44 8.04 -6.35
C ARG A 74 3.93 8.22 -6.57
N TRP A 75 3.35 7.42 -7.45
CA TRP A 75 1.95 7.51 -7.83
C TRP A 75 1.05 6.75 -6.85
N ARG A 76 0.69 7.43 -5.75
CA ARG A 76 -0.25 6.95 -4.73
C ARG A 76 -1.15 8.07 -4.21
N PRO A 77 -1.94 8.71 -5.09
CA PRO A 77 -2.77 9.82 -4.68
C PRO A 77 -3.76 9.37 -3.60
N VAL A 78 -4.55 8.32 -3.82
CA VAL A 78 -5.58 7.92 -2.86
C VAL A 78 -5.01 7.01 -1.78
N SER A 79 -4.26 5.97 -2.17
CA SER A 79 -3.71 5.02 -1.19
C SER A 79 -2.71 5.67 -0.23
N GLY A 80 -1.95 6.67 -0.68
CA GLY A 80 -0.98 7.38 0.13
C GLY A 80 -1.63 8.29 1.18
N TRP A 81 -2.70 9.00 0.81
CA TRP A 81 -3.48 9.82 1.73
C TRP A 81 -4.21 8.97 2.78
N ILE A 82 -4.79 7.84 2.39
CA ILE A 82 -5.45 6.94 3.34
C ILE A 82 -4.43 6.31 4.27
N SER A 83 -3.29 5.83 3.76
CA SER A 83 -2.21 5.31 4.60
C SER A 83 -1.73 6.34 5.62
N LEU A 84 -1.66 7.62 5.22
CA LEU A 84 -1.33 8.72 6.11
C LEU A 84 -2.42 8.97 7.16
N ALA A 85 -3.70 8.98 6.77
CA ALA A 85 -4.82 9.21 7.68
C ALA A 85 -4.93 8.12 8.74
N VAL A 86 -4.81 6.86 8.35
CA VAL A 86 -4.85 5.70 9.25
C VAL A 86 -3.63 5.65 10.17
N SER A 87 -2.46 6.09 9.70
CA SER A 87 -1.23 6.12 10.51
C SER A 87 -1.05 7.41 11.32
N ARG A 88 -1.87 8.45 11.10
CA ARG A 88 -1.80 9.73 11.81
C ARG A 88 -1.94 9.60 13.33
N PRO A 89 -2.89 8.82 13.90
CA PRO A 89 -3.06 8.72 15.35
C PRO A 89 -1.96 7.92 16.05
N LEU A 90 -1.13 7.18 15.30
CA LEU A 90 -0.11 6.30 15.87
C LEU A 90 1.02 7.10 16.56
N ARG A 91 1.34 6.68 17.79
CA ARG A 91 2.38 7.22 18.65
C ARG A 91 3.53 6.21 18.86
N PRO A 92 4.72 6.67 19.26
CA PRO A 92 5.78 5.78 19.70
C PRO A 92 5.30 4.92 20.88
N GLY A 93 5.58 3.62 20.84
CA GLY A 93 5.11 2.63 21.81
C GLY A 93 3.84 1.88 21.39
N ASP A 94 3.11 2.38 20.38
CA ASP A 94 1.92 1.70 19.88
C ASP A 94 2.26 0.45 19.07
N ARG A 95 1.40 -0.56 19.19
CA ARG A 95 1.42 -1.74 18.31
C ARG A 95 0.55 -1.46 17.09
N ALA A 96 1.00 -1.87 15.92
CA ALA A 96 0.24 -1.75 14.68
C ALA A 96 0.45 -2.99 13.80
N TRP A 97 -0.38 -3.14 12.80
CA TRP A 97 -0.23 -4.16 11.76
C TRP A 97 0.29 -3.50 10.49
N PHE A 98 1.43 -3.97 10.01
CA PHE A 98 2.00 -3.62 8.72
C PHE A 98 1.33 -4.45 7.63
N VAL A 99 0.43 -3.82 6.88
CA VAL A 99 -0.32 -4.49 5.80
C VAL A 99 0.41 -4.30 4.47
N ARG A 100 0.84 -5.41 3.86
CA ARG A 100 1.55 -5.42 2.58
C ARG A 100 1.17 -6.64 1.75
N ASP A 101 0.71 -6.39 0.51
CA ASP A 101 0.60 -7.41 -0.57
C ASP A 101 0.02 -8.76 -0.11
N GLY A 102 -1.11 -8.74 0.58
CA GLY A 102 -1.79 -9.95 1.05
C GLY A 102 -1.24 -10.55 2.35
N ARG A 103 -0.28 -9.88 2.99
CA ARG A 103 0.25 -10.22 4.32
C ARG A 103 0.01 -9.08 5.29
N ALA A 104 -0.14 -9.43 6.56
CA ALA A 104 -0.20 -8.50 7.66
C ALA A 104 0.78 -8.97 8.73
N ASP A 105 1.82 -8.17 8.98
CA ASP A 105 2.84 -8.46 9.97
C ASP A 105 2.65 -7.55 11.19
N PRO A 106 2.63 -8.06 12.43
CA PRO A 106 2.56 -7.21 13.61
C PRO A 106 3.87 -6.43 13.73
N VAL A 107 3.79 -5.14 14.07
CA VAL A 107 4.94 -4.25 14.23
C VAL A 107 4.77 -3.36 15.45
N LEU A 108 5.88 -3.03 16.11
CA LEU A 108 5.93 -2.05 17.18
C LEU A 108 6.47 -0.73 16.63
N ILE A 109 5.83 0.39 16.96
CA ILE A 109 6.28 1.70 16.52
C ILE A 109 7.31 2.22 17.51
N THR A 110 8.56 2.39 17.06
CA THR A 110 9.66 2.83 17.92
C THR A 110 9.86 4.34 17.89
N ALA A 111 9.58 5.00 16.76
CA ALA A 111 9.68 6.45 16.64
C ALA A 111 8.75 7.03 15.58
N CYS A 112 8.34 8.28 15.78
CA CYS A 112 7.53 9.05 14.84
C CYS A 112 8.25 10.35 14.45
N HIS A 113 8.54 10.54 13.17
CA HIS A 113 9.17 11.74 12.62
C HIS A 113 8.29 12.31 11.49
N GLY A 114 7.19 12.98 11.86
CA GLY A 114 6.25 13.57 10.92
C GLY A 114 5.63 12.54 9.96
N LEU A 115 6.11 12.53 8.71
CA LEU A 115 5.70 11.58 7.67
C LEU A 115 6.49 10.26 7.69
N ARG A 116 7.50 10.11 8.54
CA ARG A 116 8.29 8.89 8.71
C ARG A 116 7.97 8.21 10.05
N LEU A 117 7.97 6.89 10.05
CA LEU A 117 7.80 6.04 11.21
C LEU A 117 8.96 5.04 11.24
N SER A 118 9.50 4.77 12.41
CA SER A 118 10.40 3.64 12.63
C SER A 118 9.58 2.51 13.24
N ILE A 119 9.66 1.33 12.64
CA ILE A 119 8.94 0.13 13.07
C ILE A 119 9.93 -0.97 13.42
N ALA A 120 9.67 -1.71 14.49
CA ALA A 120 10.38 -2.94 14.83
C ALA A 120 9.48 -4.14 14.53
N LEU A 121 10.02 -5.15 13.84
CA LEU A 121 9.33 -6.41 13.60
C LEU A 121 9.66 -7.39 14.73
N PRO A 122 8.70 -7.78 15.59
CA PRO A 122 8.94 -8.62 16.76
C PRO A 122 9.23 -10.11 16.41
N ASN A 123 9.01 -10.54 15.16
CA ASN A 123 9.10 -11.96 14.76
C ASN A 123 10.28 -12.29 13.82
N ARG A 124 11.18 -11.33 13.54
CA ARG A 124 12.50 -11.62 12.97
C ARG A 124 13.49 -11.41 14.10
N GLY A 125 14.19 -12.46 14.51
CA GLY A 125 15.20 -12.38 15.56
C GLY A 125 16.19 -11.26 15.26
N GLU A 126 16.50 -10.49 16.30
CA GLU A 126 17.10 -9.13 16.26
C GLU A 126 16.11 -8.03 15.89
N ALA A 127 16.00 -7.02 16.76
CA ALA A 127 15.09 -5.89 16.63
C ALA A 127 15.48 -5.00 15.43
N GLU A 128 15.25 -5.49 14.22
CA GLU A 128 15.54 -4.78 12.98
C GLU A 128 14.55 -3.62 12.87
N THR A 129 15.03 -2.42 13.21
CA THR A 129 14.25 -1.19 13.11
C THR A 129 14.30 -0.67 11.68
N ILE A 130 13.16 -0.70 11.00
CA ILE A 130 13.03 -0.21 9.62
C ILE A 130 12.37 1.16 9.64
N SER A 131 12.97 2.15 8.96
CA SER A 131 12.35 3.44 8.72
C SER A 131 11.43 3.38 7.50
N VAL A 132 10.14 3.65 7.70
CA VAL A 132 9.11 3.65 6.65
C VAL A 132 8.42 5.00 6.55
N ARG A 133 7.96 5.36 5.34
CA ARG A 133 7.18 6.58 5.11
C ARG A 133 5.68 6.27 5.29
N ARG A 134 4.97 7.03 6.13
CA ARG A 134 3.52 6.93 6.41
C ARG A 134 2.66 6.92 5.14
N THR A 135 3.09 7.64 4.10
CA THR A 135 2.36 7.72 2.81
C THR A 135 2.59 6.52 1.89
N ARG A 136 3.50 5.61 2.23
CA ARG A 136 3.89 4.46 1.38
C ARG A 136 3.51 3.12 1.99
N VAL A 137 3.15 3.12 3.27
CA VAL A 137 2.99 1.95 4.11
C VAL A 137 1.66 2.07 4.86
N LEU A 138 0.82 1.04 4.74
CA LEU A 138 -0.44 0.97 5.46
C LEU A 138 -0.19 0.34 6.83
N LEU A 139 -0.28 1.15 7.87
CA LEU A 139 -0.21 0.70 9.27
C LEU A 139 -1.59 0.83 9.87
N VAL A 140 -2.11 -0.28 10.38
CA VAL A 140 -3.42 -0.34 11.01
C VAL A 140 -3.21 -0.45 12.52
N PRO A 141 -3.74 0.47 13.34
CA PRO A 141 -3.67 0.34 14.79
C PRO A 141 -4.39 -0.93 15.28
N PHE A 142 -3.98 -1.43 16.44
CA PHE A 142 -4.72 -2.48 17.16
C PHE A 142 -6.14 -2.04 17.53
#